data_AF-A0A662V955-F1
#
_entry.id   AF-A0A662V955-F1
#
_cell.length_a   1.000
_cell.length_b   1.000
_cell.length_c   1.000
_cell.angle_alpha   90.00
_cell.angle_beta   90.00
_cell.angle_gamma   90.00
#
_symmetry.space_group_name_H-M   'P 1'
#
loop_
_entity.id
_entity.type
_entity.pdbx_description
1 polymer ?
#
loop_
_entity_poly.entity_id
_entity_poly.type
_entity_poly.pdbx_seq_one_letter_code
_entity_poly.pdbx_strand_id
1 'polypeptide(L)'
;MIFKRKDLPEAGDLVVARITKVFEYGAYTTLEEFENLSAFIPWSEVSTRWVRNIRDLLREGQIVVGKVIRVDKRKRPPQIDISLKRVTDGERRAKMMRWKRDQRAQKIIELAAKKAGRSLEEARREVWEKLRKKFADVLSLLEQAVIQGPGVLKDAGLSDDWVKIVYEEALRHIEIKRIKIRGVVTVQSLAPDGVLRIKEFLKKLGSVKPPNKHTSIKIYTIGAPRYVIEITSIDYKTAEKYLKKVLNTAERLVKELGLENYSFTRTEVGRA
;
A
#
# COMPACT_ATOMS: atom_id res chain seq x y z
N MET A 1 8.81 0.53 -16.37
CA MET A 1 9.35 -0.12 -15.15
C MET A 1 10.86 0.09 -15.10
N ILE A 2 11.49 0.23 -13.93
CA ILE A 2 12.93 0.59 -13.81
C ILE A 2 13.80 -0.66 -13.88
N PHE A 3 13.55 -1.63 -13.00
CA PHE A 3 14.23 -2.91 -13.03
C PHE A 3 13.39 -3.90 -13.84
N LYS A 4 13.85 -4.20 -15.05
CA LYS A 4 13.18 -5.10 -15.97
C LYS A 4 13.83 -6.48 -15.95
N ARG A 5 13.02 -7.51 -16.12
CA ARG A 5 13.42 -8.91 -16.27
C ARG A 5 14.25 -9.11 -17.54
N LYS A 6 15.34 -9.87 -17.41
CA LYS A 6 16.25 -10.24 -18.51
C LYS A 6 15.86 -11.56 -19.17
N ASP A 7 15.06 -12.36 -18.48
CA ASP A 7 14.54 -13.62 -18.96
C ASP A 7 13.37 -13.46 -19.93
N LEU A 8 12.99 -14.53 -20.63
CA LEU A 8 11.82 -14.55 -21.50
C LEU A 8 10.59 -14.96 -20.69
N PRO A 9 9.40 -14.40 -20.97
CA PRO A 9 8.17 -14.92 -20.39
C PRO A 9 7.89 -16.33 -20.92
N GLU A 10 7.05 -17.08 -20.20
CA GLU A 10 6.61 -18.41 -20.59
C GLU A 10 5.19 -18.40 -21.18
N ALA A 11 4.85 -19.45 -21.92
CA ALA A 11 3.48 -19.60 -22.42
C ALA A 11 2.51 -19.72 -21.23
N GLY A 12 1.46 -18.91 -21.24
CA GLY A 12 0.50 -18.80 -20.15
C GLY A 12 0.74 -17.62 -19.21
N ASP A 13 1.92 -16.99 -19.23
CA ASP A 13 2.22 -15.85 -18.37
C ASP A 13 1.34 -14.63 -18.67
N LEU A 14 0.95 -13.92 -17.62
CA LEU A 14 0.35 -12.60 -17.74
C LEU A 14 1.43 -11.53 -17.77
N VAL A 15 1.42 -10.69 -18.81
CA VAL A 15 2.42 -9.65 -19.05
C VAL A 15 1.76 -8.29 -19.27
N VAL A 16 2.42 -7.23 -18.81
CA VAL A 16 2.03 -5.86 -19.13
C VAL A 16 2.74 -5.41 -20.40
N ALA A 17 1.97 -4.98 -21.40
CA ALA A 17 2.46 -4.57 -22.70
C ALA A 17 2.01 -3.15 -23.04
N ARG A 18 2.88 -2.38 -23.67
CA ARG A 18 2.54 -1.07 -24.26
C ARG A 18 2.37 -1.22 -25.76
N ILE A 19 1.27 -0.72 -26.29
CA ILE A 19 1.00 -0.73 -27.73
C ILE A 19 1.92 0.29 -28.40
N THR A 20 2.70 -0.16 -29.38
CA THR A 20 3.61 0.68 -30.14
C THR A 20 3.03 1.08 -31.48
N LYS A 21 2.45 0.13 -32.22
CA LYS A 21 1.83 0.35 -33.53
C LYS A 21 0.61 -0.55 -33.73
N VAL A 22 -0.42 -0.03 -34.37
CA VAL A 22 -1.66 -0.77 -34.67
C VAL A 22 -1.85 -0.91 -36.19
N PHE A 23 -1.97 -2.16 -36.64
CA PHE A 23 -2.21 -2.55 -38.04
C PHE A 23 -3.52 -3.33 -38.15
N GLU A 24 -4.03 -3.51 -39.37
CA GLU A 24 -5.29 -4.24 -39.60
C GLU A 24 -5.22 -5.70 -39.17
N TYR A 25 -4.05 -6.34 -39.27
CA TYR A 25 -3.85 -7.74 -38.89
C TYR A 25 -3.46 -7.94 -37.41
N GLY A 26 -3.28 -6.87 -36.65
CA GLY A 26 -2.90 -6.94 -35.24
C GLY A 26 -2.13 -5.72 -34.74
N ALA A 27 -1.55 -5.83 -33.55
CA ALA A 27 -0.80 -4.74 -32.93
C ALA A 27 0.59 -5.20 -32.46
N TYR A 28 1.60 -4.37 -32.72
CA TYR A 28 2.91 -4.53 -32.10
C TYR A 28 2.92 -3.83 -30.75
N THR A 29 3.62 -4.46 -29.81
CA THR A 29 3.70 -4.02 -28.43
C THR A 29 5.10 -4.24 -27.88
N THR A 30 5.42 -3.58 -26.77
CA THR A 30 6.63 -3.83 -25.98
C THR A 30 6.27 -4.28 -24.58
N LEU A 31 6.93 -5.32 -24.08
CA LEU A 31 6.70 -5.85 -22.75
C LEU A 31 7.40 -4.98 -21.69
N GLU A 32 6.60 -4.28 -20.88
CA GLU A 32 7.08 -3.31 -19.90
C GLU A 32 7.95 -3.92 -18.80
N GLU A 33 7.72 -5.20 -18.50
CA GLU A 33 8.40 -5.96 -17.46
C GLU A 33 9.69 -6.64 -17.95
N PHE A 34 9.85 -6.87 -19.25
CA PHE A 34 10.90 -7.72 -19.84
C PHE A 34 11.71 -6.94 -20.87
N GLU A 35 12.62 -6.06 -20.42
CA GLU A 35 13.51 -5.23 -21.25
C GLU A 35 12.89 -4.61 -22.54
N ASN A 36 11.59 -4.29 -22.52
CA ASN A 36 10.84 -3.85 -23.72
C ASN A 36 10.91 -4.82 -24.90
N LEU A 37 10.98 -6.13 -24.65
CA LEU A 37 10.89 -7.15 -25.68
C LEU A 37 9.65 -6.91 -26.54
N SER A 38 9.83 -7.05 -27.85
CA SER A 38 8.74 -6.89 -28.81
C SER A 38 7.79 -8.09 -28.72
N ALA A 39 6.49 -7.80 -28.64
CA ALA A 39 5.44 -8.79 -28.67
C ALA A 39 4.34 -8.38 -29.65
N PHE A 40 3.67 -9.36 -30.24
CA PHE A 40 2.62 -9.15 -31.22
C PHE A 40 1.27 -9.64 -30.70
N ILE A 41 0.22 -8.88 -30.98
CA ILE A 41 -1.17 -9.24 -30.70
C ILE A 41 -1.85 -9.49 -32.05
N PRO A 42 -2.06 -10.76 -32.44
CA PRO A 42 -2.84 -11.08 -33.62
C PRO A 42 -4.26 -10.50 -33.52
N TRP A 43 -4.83 -10.05 -34.64
CA TRP A 43 -6.22 -9.58 -34.71
C TRP A 43 -7.20 -10.54 -34.02
N SER A 44 -7.06 -11.84 -34.29
CA SER A 44 -7.89 -12.90 -33.72
C SER A 44 -7.79 -13.03 -32.21
N GLU A 45 -6.77 -12.44 -31.58
CA GLU A 45 -6.50 -12.52 -30.14
C GLU A 45 -6.78 -11.20 -29.39
N VAL A 46 -7.30 -10.18 -30.09
CA VAL A 46 -7.64 -8.86 -29.49
C VAL A 46 -8.95 -8.93 -28.69
N SER A 47 -10.01 -9.52 -29.24
CA SER A 47 -11.35 -9.52 -28.66
C SER A 47 -12.10 -10.81 -28.95
N THR A 48 -13.01 -11.20 -28.06
CA THR A 48 -14.00 -12.25 -28.32
C THR A 48 -15.21 -11.72 -29.10
N ARG A 49 -15.47 -10.41 -29.03
CA ARG A 49 -16.59 -9.75 -29.72
C ARG A 49 -16.20 -9.39 -31.15
N TRP A 50 -17.16 -9.45 -32.07
CA TRP A 50 -16.97 -8.93 -33.43
C TRP A 50 -16.70 -7.43 -33.40
N VAL A 51 -15.63 -6.98 -34.05
CA VAL A 51 -15.22 -5.58 -34.15
C VAL A 51 -14.85 -5.27 -35.59
N ARG A 52 -15.30 -4.13 -36.10
CA ARG A 52 -15.02 -3.71 -37.48
C ARG A 52 -13.61 -3.14 -37.64
N ASN A 53 -13.11 -2.43 -36.63
CA ASN A 53 -11.78 -1.80 -36.66
C ASN A 53 -11.03 -2.00 -35.33
N ILE A 54 -9.83 -2.57 -35.38
CA ILE A 54 -8.95 -2.77 -34.21
C ILE A 54 -8.60 -1.47 -33.51
N ARG A 55 -8.56 -0.36 -34.25
CA ARG A 55 -8.25 0.97 -33.70
C ARG A 55 -9.32 1.47 -32.72
N ASP A 56 -10.52 0.87 -32.74
CA ASP A 56 -11.57 1.16 -31.76
C ASP A 56 -11.24 0.56 -30.38
N LEU A 57 -10.46 -0.53 -30.35
CA LEU A 57 -10.07 -1.23 -29.13
C LEU A 57 -8.65 -0.89 -28.66
N LEU A 58 -7.76 -0.62 -29.61
CA LEU A 58 -6.33 -0.46 -29.36
C LEU A 58 -5.84 0.89 -29.87
N ARG A 59 -5.12 1.60 -29.00
CA ARG A 59 -4.49 2.89 -29.30
C ARG A 59 -2.99 2.82 -29.04
N GLU A 60 -2.20 3.52 -29.86
CA GLU A 60 -0.76 3.64 -29.62
C GLU A 60 -0.50 4.31 -28.27
N GLY A 61 0.51 3.81 -27.54
CA GLY A 61 0.84 4.23 -26.19
C GLY A 61 -0.03 3.61 -25.08
N GLN A 62 -1.15 2.96 -25.41
CA GLN A 62 -2.01 2.30 -24.44
C GLN A 62 -1.28 1.15 -23.74
N ILE A 63 -1.49 1.03 -22.42
CA ILE A 63 -0.95 -0.08 -21.62
C ILE A 63 -2.05 -1.12 -21.41
N VAL A 64 -1.77 -2.35 -21.79
CA VAL A 64 -2.69 -3.50 -21.74
C VAL A 64 -2.06 -4.67 -20.99
N VAL A 65 -2.90 -5.57 -20.50
CA VAL A 65 -2.46 -6.87 -19.96
C VAL A 65 -2.80 -7.93 -20.99
N GLY A 66 -1.80 -8.72 -21.37
CA GLY A 66 -1.95 -9.85 -22.28
C GLY A 66 -1.50 -11.16 -21.64
N LYS A 67 -2.03 -12.27 -22.12
CA LYS A 67 -1.56 -13.62 -21.82
C LYS A 67 -0.66 -14.09 -22.94
N VAL A 68 0.54 -14.55 -22.61
CA VAL A 68 1.48 -15.10 -23.59
C VAL A 68 0.92 -16.39 -24.14
N ILE A 69 0.80 -16.49 -25.46
CA ILE A 69 0.27 -17.68 -26.14
C ILE A 69 1.37 -18.49 -26.82
N ARG A 70 2.43 -17.82 -27.28
CA ARG A 70 3.53 -18.45 -28.00
C ARG A 70 4.82 -17.67 -27.77
N VAL A 71 5.91 -18.41 -27.57
CA VAL A 71 7.27 -17.88 -27.48
C VAL A 71 8.16 -18.70 -28.39
N ASP A 72 8.58 -18.11 -29.50
CA ASP A 72 9.54 -18.71 -30.40
C ASP A 72 10.96 -18.26 -30.05
N LYS A 73 11.67 -19.13 -29.34
CA LYS A 73 13.06 -18.91 -28.89
C LYS A 73 14.10 -19.11 -29.99
N ARG A 74 13.72 -19.66 -31.16
CA ARG A 74 14.66 -19.91 -32.27
C ARG A 74 15.00 -18.64 -33.04
N LYS A 75 14.09 -17.66 -33.04
CA LYS A 75 14.29 -16.35 -33.70
C LYS A 75 15.11 -15.40 -32.84
N ARG A 76 15.89 -14.52 -33.47
CA ARG A 76 16.62 -13.43 -32.81
C ARG A 76 16.25 -12.08 -33.47
N PRO A 77 15.49 -11.19 -32.79
CA PRO A 77 14.94 -11.34 -31.43
C PRO A 77 13.84 -12.42 -31.35
N PRO A 78 13.59 -12.99 -30.15
CA PRO A 78 12.52 -13.97 -29.94
C PRO A 78 11.15 -13.39 -30.32
N GLN A 79 10.32 -14.19 -30.99
CA GLN A 79 8.96 -13.79 -31.32
C GLN A 79 8.03 -14.19 -30.19
N ILE A 80 7.31 -13.21 -29.64
CA ILE A 80 6.34 -13.43 -28.56
C ILE A 80 4.96 -12.99 -29.09
N ASP A 81 4.00 -13.91 -29.05
CA ASP A 81 2.61 -13.57 -29.36
C ASP A 81 1.82 -13.55 -28.04
N ILE A 82 0.99 -12.53 -27.85
CA ILE A 82 0.15 -12.34 -26.66
C ILE A 82 -1.32 -12.16 -27.05
N SER A 83 -2.21 -12.52 -26.14
CA SER A 83 -3.66 -12.45 -26.31
C SER A 83 -4.30 -11.58 -25.25
N LEU A 84 -5.19 -10.68 -25.67
CA LEU A 84 -5.99 -9.86 -24.76
C LEU A 84 -7.31 -10.51 -24.39
N LYS A 85 -7.87 -11.31 -25.31
CA LYS A 85 -9.17 -11.98 -25.10
C LYS A 85 -9.09 -13.18 -24.15
N ARG A 86 -7.89 -13.76 -23.98
CA ARG A 86 -7.62 -14.87 -23.05
C ARG A 86 -7.29 -14.40 -21.62
N VAL A 87 -7.49 -13.12 -21.32
CA VAL A 87 -7.26 -12.52 -20.00
C VAL A 87 -8.61 -12.12 -19.41
N THR A 88 -8.96 -12.73 -18.27
CA THR A 88 -10.17 -12.36 -17.53
C THR A 88 -10.03 -10.97 -16.91
N ASP A 89 -11.15 -10.32 -16.60
CA ASP A 89 -11.11 -9.00 -15.95
C ASP A 89 -10.48 -9.05 -14.54
N GLY A 90 -10.64 -10.16 -13.83
CA GLY A 90 -9.99 -10.40 -12.54
C GLY A 90 -8.47 -10.45 -12.69
N GLU A 91 -7.96 -11.26 -13.62
CA GLU A 91 -6.52 -11.36 -13.93
C GLU A 91 -5.95 -10.01 -14.39
N ARG A 92 -6.66 -9.31 -15.28
CA ARG A 92 -6.28 -7.98 -15.79
C ARG A 92 -6.10 -7.00 -14.64
N ARG A 93 -7.10 -6.89 -13.75
CA ARG A 93 -7.03 -5.99 -12.58
C ARG A 93 -5.91 -6.39 -11.63
N ALA A 94 -5.80 -7.67 -11.29
CA ALA A 94 -4.77 -8.17 -10.37
C ALA A 94 -3.35 -7.93 -10.89
N LYS A 95 -3.09 -8.25 -12.16
CA LYS A 95 -1.79 -8.03 -12.81
C LYS A 95 -1.45 -6.54 -12.90
N MET A 96 -2.41 -5.70 -13.30
CA MET A 96 -2.21 -4.25 -13.36
C MET A 96 -1.93 -3.65 -11.99
N MET A 97 -2.64 -4.08 -10.94
CA MET A 97 -2.38 -3.66 -9.56
C MET A 97 -0.97 -4.06 -9.11
N ARG A 98 -0.58 -5.32 -9.33
CA ARG A 98 0.76 -5.81 -9.00
C ARG A 98 1.85 -5.01 -9.73
N TRP A 99 1.68 -4.78 -11.03
CA TRP A 99 2.65 -4.01 -11.83
C TRP A 99 2.83 -2.58 -11.31
N LYS A 100 1.73 -1.88 -10.97
CA LYS A 100 1.80 -0.55 -10.37
C LYS A 100 2.48 -0.55 -8.99
N ARG A 101 2.19 -1.55 -8.15
CA ARG A 101 2.86 -1.71 -6.84
C ARG A 101 4.36 -1.95 -7.02
N ASP A 102 4.75 -2.80 -7.96
CA ASP A 102 6.14 -3.03 -8.32
C ASP A 102 6.83 -1.75 -8.79
N GLN A 103 6.22 -0.98 -9.69
CA GLN A 103 6.77 0.30 -10.14
C GLN A 103 7.04 1.26 -8.97
N ARG A 104 6.11 1.35 -8.01
CA ARG A 104 6.28 2.20 -6.82
C ARG A 104 7.43 1.71 -5.94
N ALA A 105 7.51 0.42 -5.66
CA ALA A 105 8.62 -0.14 -4.89
C ALA A 105 9.97 0.07 -5.59
N GLN A 106 10.04 -0.18 -6.89
CA GLN A 106 11.24 0.08 -7.69
C GLN A 106 11.65 1.55 -7.66
N LYS A 107 10.69 2.47 -7.71
CA LYS A 107 10.98 3.91 -7.63
C LYS A 107 11.61 4.29 -6.30
N ILE A 108 11.12 3.74 -5.19
CA ILE A 108 11.70 3.95 -3.86
C ILE A 108 13.14 3.42 -3.83
N ILE A 109 13.39 2.22 -4.37
CA ILE A 109 14.73 1.63 -4.41
C ILE A 109 15.67 2.45 -5.32
N GLU A 110 15.18 2.95 -6.45
CA GLU A 110 15.93 3.85 -7.34
C GLU A 110 16.36 5.13 -6.62
N LEU A 111 15.45 5.76 -5.88
CA LEU A 111 15.74 6.97 -5.11
C LEU A 111 16.73 6.70 -3.98
N ALA A 112 16.60 5.56 -3.30
CA ALA A 112 17.54 5.12 -2.28
C ALA A 112 18.95 4.96 -2.86
N ALA A 113 19.09 4.31 -4.02
CA ALA A 113 20.36 4.13 -4.71
C ALA A 113 21.00 5.47 -5.10
N LYS A 114 20.21 6.37 -5.70
CA LYS A 114 20.66 7.72 -6.09
C LYS A 114 21.17 8.52 -4.88
N LYS A 115 20.45 8.49 -3.76
CA LYS A 115 20.86 9.17 -2.52
C LYS A 115 22.16 8.59 -1.95
N ALA A 116 22.38 7.29 -2.11
CA ALA A 116 23.58 6.60 -1.65
C ALA A 116 24.79 6.75 -2.60
N GLY A 117 24.63 7.40 -3.76
CA GLY A 117 25.65 7.42 -4.81
C GLY A 117 25.93 6.05 -5.43
N ARG A 118 25.01 5.08 -5.28
CA ARG A 118 25.16 3.72 -5.80
C ARG A 118 24.50 3.58 -7.17
N SER A 119 25.01 2.65 -7.97
CA SER A 119 24.50 2.40 -9.31
C SER A 119 23.12 1.73 -9.29
N LEU A 120 22.35 1.90 -10.36
CA LEU A 120 21.05 1.23 -10.51
C LEU A 120 21.19 -0.29 -10.62
N GLU A 121 22.30 -0.79 -11.19
CA GLU A 121 22.54 -2.23 -11.31
C GLU A 121 22.87 -2.86 -9.94
N GLU A 122 23.60 -2.16 -9.08
CA GLU A 122 23.80 -2.60 -7.69
C GLU A 122 22.47 -2.66 -6.94
N ALA A 123 21.65 -1.61 -7.04
CA ALA A 123 20.33 -1.57 -6.41
C ALA A 123 19.40 -2.69 -6.93
N ARG A 124 19.47 -2.98 -8.23
CA ARG A 124 18.76 -4.10 -8.85
C ARG A 124 19.18 -5.43 -8.23
N ARG A 125 20.49 -5.74 -8.26
CA ARG A 125 21.04 -7.03 -7.84
C ARG A 125 20.94 -7.27 -6.34
N GLU A 126 21.28 -6.26 -5.55
CA GLU A 126 21.44 -6.39 -4.10
C GLU A 126 20.17 -6.12 -3.32
N VAL A 127 19.23 -5.37 -3.89
CA VAL A 127 17.95 -5.05 -3.24
C VAL A 127 16.79 -5.69 -3.98
N TRP A 128 16.51 -5.27 -5.22
CA TRP A 128 15.29 -5.67 -5.92
C TRP A 128 15.21 -7.18 -6.15
N GLU A 129 16.24 -7.79 -6.72
CA GLU A 129 16.24 -9.22 -7.04
C GLU A 129 16.28 -10.09 -5.78
N LYS A 130 17.03 -9.69 -4.74
CA LYS A 130 17.03 -10.39 -3.45
C LYS A 130 15.65 -10.39 -2.80
N LEU A 131 14.99 -9.23 -2.77
CA LEU A 131 13.65 -9.10 -2.20
C LEU A 131 12.62 -9.85 -3.04
N ARG A 132 12.65 -9.71 -4.36
CA ARG A 132 11.67 -10.33 -5.26
C ARG A 132 11.75 -11.87 -5.27
N LYS A 133 12.91 -12.45 -5.00
CA LYS A 133 13.07 -13.91 -4.84
C LYS A 133 12.33 -14.45 -3.61
N LYS A 134 12.28 -13.67 -2.52
CA LYS A 134 11.66 -14.09 -1.25
C LYS A 134 10.22 -13.60 -1.09
N PHE A 135 9.89 -12.47 -1.70
CA PHE A 135 8.61 -11.77 -1.50
C PHE A 135 7.92 -11.51 -2.83
N ALA A 136 6.66 -11.94 -2.91
CA ALA A 136 5.83 -11.74 -4.08
C ALA A 136 5.45 -10.26 -4.29
N ASP A 137 5.34 -9.48 -3.21
CA ASP A 137 5.04 -8.05 -3.23
C ASP A 137 6.06 -7.29 -2.35
N VAL A 138 7.03 -6.66 -3.01
CA VAL A 138 8.09 -5.90 -2.35
C VAL A 138 7.55 -4.62 -1.71
N LEU A 139 6.50 -4.00 -2.27
CA LEU A 139 5.93 -2.78 -1.69
C LEU A 139 5.32 -3.08 -0.31
N SER A 140 4.64 -4.22 -0.17
CA SER A 140 4.10 -4.66 1.12
C SER A 140 5.20 -4.82 2.18
N LEU A 141 6.36 -5.36 1.80
CA LEU A 141 7.51 -5.47 2.70
C LEU A 141 8.02 -4.09 3.14
N LEU A 142 8.10 -3.14 2.22
CA LEU A 142 8.51 -1.76 2.54
C LEU A 142 7.48 -1.08 3.46
N GLU A 143 6.18 -1.28 3.22
CA GLU A 143 5.09 -0.79 4.07
C GLU A 143 5.20 -1.37 5.50
N GLN A 144 5.52 -2.67 5.61
CA GLN A 144 5.76 -3.32 6.91
C GLN A 144 7.00 -2.76 7.61
N ALA A 145 8.10 -2.54 6.89
CA ALA A 145 9.30 -1.93 7.43
C ALA A 145 9.01 -0.54 7.99
N VAL A 146 8.23 0.29 7.28
CA VAL A 146 7.81 1.61 7.75
C VAL A 146 7.01 1.55 9.07
N ILE A 147 6.23 0.50 9.28
CA ILE A 147 5.45 0.31 10.50
C ILE A 147 6.31 -0.29 11.63
N GLN A 148 7.07 -1.34 11.38
CA GLN A 148 7.73 -2.12 12.44
C GLN A 148 9.19 -1.70 12.67
N GLY A 149 9.78 -0.99 11.72
CA GLY A 149 11.15 -0.53 11.73
C GLY A 149 12.05 -1.24 10.71
N PRO A 150 13.33 -0.83 10.63
CA PRO A 150 14.28 -1.30 9.63
C PRO A 150 14.64 -2.79 9.77
N GLY A 151 14.41 -3.40 10.95
CA GLY A 151 14.69 -4.82 11.21
C GLY A 151 14.02 -5.76 10.21
N VAL A 152 12.81 -5.43 9.75
CA VAL A 152 12.07 -6.19 8.73
C VAL A 152 12.89 -6.35 7.43
N LEU A 153 13.63 -5.32 7.04
CA LEU A 153 14.47 -5.35 5.83
C LEU A 153 15.73 -6.20 6.04
N LYS A 154 16.28 -6.18 7.26
CA LYS A 154 17.42 -7.02 7.64
C LYS A 154 17.02 -8.49 7.62
N ASP A 155 15.87 -8.84 8.18
CA ASP A 155 15.32 -10.21 8.19
C ASP A 155 14.99 -10.69 6.77
N ALA A 156 14.59 -9.77 5.89
CA ALA A 156 14.43 -10.05 4.46
C ALA A 156 15.77 -10.36 3.75
N GLY A 157 16.91 -10.10 4.38
CA GLY A 157 18.26 -10.41 3.89
C GLY A 157 18.94 -9.26 3.15
N LEU A 158 18.53 -8.01 3.40
CA LEU A 158 19.33 -6.84 2.97
C LEU A 158 20.56 -6.70 3.85
N SER A 159 21.67 -6.22 3.27
CA SER A 159 22.84 -5.83 4.04
C SER A 159 22.55 -4.57 4.85
N ASP A 160 23.26 -4.40 5.96
CA ASP A 160 23.08 -3.27 6.87
C ASP A 160 23.23 -1.91 6.15
N ASP A 161 24.13 -1.83 5.16
CA ASP A 161 24.29 -0.69 4.26
C ASP A 161 22.99 -0.28 3.56
N TRP A 162 22.26 -1.25 2.99
CA TRP A 162 21.04 -0.99 2.24
C TRP A 162 19.84 -0.78 3.16
N VAL A 163 19.81 -1.45 4.31
CA VAL A 163 18.69 -1.38 5.26
C VAL A 163 18.39 0.07 5.64
N LYS A 164 19.39 0.83 6.09
CA LYS A 164 19.20 2.22 6.52
C LYS A 164 18.68 3.10 5.38
N ILE A 165 19.31 3.01 4.21
CA ILE A 165 19.04 3.88 3.07
C ILE A 165 17.64 3.62 2.49
N VAL A 166 17.30 2.34 2.29
CA VAL A 166 15.98 1.94 1.77
C VAL A 166 14.88 2.29 2.78
N TYR A 167 15.12 2.09 4.08
CA TYR A 167 14.16 2.45 5.12
C TYR A 167 13.87 3.96 5.17
N GLU A 168 14.90 4.81 5.12
CA GLU A 168 14.74 6.26 5.08
C GLU A 168 13.98 6.75 3.83
N GLU A 169 14.18 6.10 2.68
CA GLU A 169 13.47 6.44 1.46
C GLU A 169 12.01 5.97 1.50
N ALA A 170 11.77 4.79 2.07
CA ALA A 170 10.43 4.25 2.29
C ALA A 170 9.63 5.16 3.23
N LEU A 171 10.21 5.66 4.33
CA LEU A 171 9.54 6.60 5.24
C LEU A 171 9.09 7.89 4.55
N ARG A 172 9.84 8.37 3.55
CA ARG A 172 9.51 9.61 2.81
C ARG A 172 8.43 9.42 1.75
N HIS A 173 8.31 8.22 1.19
CA HIS A 173 7.44 7.95 0.03
C HIS A 173 6.24 7.06 0.33
N ILE A 174 6.21 6.41 1.49
CA ILE A 174 5.11 5.56 1.94
C ILE A 174 4.36 6.29 3.04
N GLU A 175 3.20 6.82 2.67
CA GLU A 175 2.25 7.38 3.60
C GLU A 175 1.52 6.26 4.35
N ILE A 176 1.63 6.28 5.68
CA ILE A 176 0.85 5.38 6.54
C ILE A 176 -0.57 5.91 6.62
N LYS A 177 -1.50 5.26 5.91
CA LYS A 177 -2.93 5.54 6.04
C LYS A 177 -3.36 5.20 7.46
N ARG A 178 -3.76 6.21 8.21
CA ARG A 178 -4.32 6.05 9.54
C ARG A 178 -5.84 6.11 9.46
N ILE A 179 -6.48 5.52 10.44
CA ILE A 179 -7.91 5.65 10.71
C ILE A 179 -8.10 6.47 11.98
N LYS A 180 -9.25 7.11 12.10
CA LYS A 180 -9.70 7.83 13.29
C LYS A 180 -10.99 7.21 13.80
N ILE A 181 -11.04 6.96 15.10
CA ILE A 181 -12.28 6.68 15.83
C ILE A 181 -12.54 7.88 16.73
N ARG A 182 -13.72 8.48 16.59
CA ARG A 182 -14.16 9.62 17.39
C ARG A 182 -15.38 9.25 18.21
N GLY A 183 -15.38 9.66 19.47
CA GLY A 183 -16.55 9.60 20.31
C GLY A 183 -16.59 10.75 21.30
N VAL A 184 -17.79 11.09 21.74
CA VAL A 184 -18.05 12.14 22.71
C VAL A 184 -18.22 11.49 24.08
N VAL A 185 -17.40 11.91 25.04
CA VAL A 185 -17.61 11.69 26.46
C VAL A 185 -18.35 12.89 27.02
N THR A 186 -19.49 12.63 27.64
CA THR A 186 -20.18 13.60 28.49
C THR A 186 -19.80 13.30 29.92
N VAL A 187 -19.25 14.27 30.64
CA VAL A 187 -18.91 14.13 32.06
C VAL A 187 -19.26 15.38 32.85
N GLN A 188 -19.91 15.22 34.00
CA GLN A 188 -20.28 16.31 34.91
C GLN A 188 -19.84 16.01 36.33
N SER A 189 -19.65 17.10 37.10
CA SER A 189 -19.49 17.02 38.54
C SER A 189 -20.35 18.08 39.23
N LEU A 190 -21.11 17.70 40.26
CA LEU A 190 -21.89 18.63 41.09
C LEU A 190 -21.16 19.06 42.37
N ALA A 191 -19.96 18.51 42.60
CA ALA A 191 -19.13 18.85 43.75
C ALA A 191 -18.54 20.26 43.63
N PRO A 192 -18.25 20.94 44.76
CA PRO A 192 -17.61 22.26 44.77
C PRO A 192 -16.27 22.32 44.02
N ASP A 193 -15.54 21.20 43.99
CA ASP A 193 -14.26 21.02 43.29
C ASP A 193 -14.39 20.35 41.91
N GLY A 194 -15.60 20.31 41.34
CA GLY A 194 -15.92 19.52 40.15
C GLY A 194 -15.04 19.80 38.91
N VAL A 195 -14.63 21.05 38.69
CA VAL A 195 -13.72 21.39 37.59
C VAL A 195 -12.35 20.72 37.75
N LEU A 196 -11.83 20.62 38.98
CA LEU A 196 -10.57 19.96 39.27
C LEU A 196 -10.68 18.45 39.01
N ARG A 197 -11.78 17.84 39.44
CA ARG A 197 -12.07 16.42 39.20
C ARG A 197 -12.17 16.10 37.72
N ILE A 198 -12.87 16.92 36.93
CA ILE A 198 -12.98 16.74 35.48
C ILE A 198 -11.60 16.91 34.81
N LYS A 199 -10.80 17.91 35.21
CA LYS A 199 -9.43 18.07 34.69
C LYS A 199 -8.57 16.84 35.00
N GLU A 200 -8.64 16.32 36.22
CA GLU A 200 -7.93 15.12 36.62
C GLU A 200 -8.38 13.89 35.83
N PHE A 201 -9.70 13.71 35.67
CA PHE A 201 -10.29 12.66 34.85
C PHE A 201 -9.75 12.69 33.41
N LEU A 202 -9.82 13.84 32.74
CA LEU A 202 -9.34 13.99 31.36
C LEU A 202 -7.82 13.78 31.25
N LYS A 203 -7.05 14.27 32.23
CA LYS A 203 -5.59 14.09 32.28
C LYS A 203 -5.22 12.60 32.43
N LYS A 204 -5.85 11.89 33.39
CA LYS A 204 -5.61 10.46 33.60
C LYS A 204 -6.04 9.65 32.38
N LEU A 205 -7.17 10.01 31.75
CA LEU A 205 -7.67 9.33 30.56
C LEU A 205 -6.77 9.54 29.32
N GLY A 206 -6.25 10.75 29.13
CA GLY A 206 -5.28 11.05 28.08
C GLY A 206 -3.91 10.42 28.30
N SER A 207 -3.61 9.99 29.53
CA SER A 207 -2.36 9.32 29.90
C SER A 207 -2.41 7.78 29.77
N VAL A 208 -3.54 7.21 29.34
CA VAL A 208 -3.63 5.77 29.08
C VAL A 208 -2.59 5.41 28.02
N LYS A 209 -1.68 4.48 28.34
CA LYS A 209 -0.59 4.12 27.42
C LYS A 209 -1.15 3.46 26.14
N PRO A 210 -0.82 4.02 24.95
CA PRO A 210 -1.14 3.39 23.67
C PRO A 210 -0.46 2.02 23.51
N PRO A 211 -1.05 1.11 22.70
CA PRO A 211 -0.50 -0.22 22.48
C PRO A 211 0.80 -0.23 21.65
N ASN A 212 1.04 0.80 20.84
CA ASN A 212 2.22 0.93 19.99
C ASN A 212 2.46 2.40 19.60
N LYS A 213 3.58 2.67 18.93
CA LYS A 213 3.98 4.02 18.47
C LYS A 213 3.08 4.61 17.38
N HIS A 214 2.21 3.80 16.77
CA HIS A 214 1.31 4.22 15.69
C HIS A 214 -0.11 4.51 16.15
N THR A 215 -0.38 4.31 17.44
CA THR A 215 -1.66 4.58 18.06
C THR A 215 -1.53 5.78 18.99
N SER A 216 -2.43 6.73 18.88
CA SER A 216 -2.47 7.91 19.75
C SER A 216 -3.89 8.22 20.19
N ILE A 217 -4.01 8.92 21.31
CA ILE A 217 -5.26 9.48 21.82
C ILE A 217 -5.13 10.99 21.90
N LYS A 218 -6.15 11.70 21.45
CA LYS A 218 -6.34 13.13 21.68
C LYS A 218 -7.64 13.32 22.43
N ILE A 219 -7.61 14.16 23.45
CA ILE A 219 -8.80 14.53 24.22
C ILE A 219 -8.90 16.05 24.21
N TYR A 220 -10.03 16.57 23.76
CA TYR A 220 -10.29 18.01 23.70
C TYR A 220 -11.75 18.32 24.03
N THR A 221 -12.01 19.52 24.53
CA THR A 221 -13.39 19.97 24.83
C THR A 221 -14.10 20.44 23.56
N ILE A 222 -15.40 20.19 23.47
CA ILE A 222 -16.30 20.80 22.47
C ILE A 222 -17.37 21.68 23.12
N GLY A 223 -17.13 22.06 24.37
CA GLY A 223 -18.08 22.77 25.23
C GLY A 223 -18.54 21.87 26.38
N ALA A 224 -18.43 22.35 27.61
CA ALA A 224 -18.89 21.59 28.77
C ALA A 224 -20.40 21.27 28.64
N PRO A 225 -20.85 20.06 29.02
CA PRO A 225 -20.10 18.96 29.65
C PRO A 225 -19.47 17.93 28.68
N ARG A 226 -19.26 18.29 27.41
CA ARG A 226 -18.90 17.38 26.32
C ARG A 226 -17.43 17.50 25.91
N TYR A 227 -16.78 16.35 25.83
CA TYR A 227 -15.38 16.20 25.47
C TYR A 227 -15.25 15.14 24.37
N VAL A 228 -14.35 15.34 23.41
CA VAL A 228 -14.10 14.38 22.35
C VAL A 228 -12.89 13.54 22.70
N ILE A 229 -13.04 12.23 22.57
CA ILE A 229 -11.94 11.27 22.47
C ILE A 229 -11.73 10.95 21.00
N GLU A 230 -10.53 11.22 20.51
CA GLU A 230 -10.10 10.86 19.16
C GLU A 230 -8.92 9.90 19.25
N ILE A 231 -9.13 8.68 18.76
CA ILE A 231 -8.08 7.66 18.66
C ILE A 231 -7.67 7.54 17.21
N THR A 232 -6.37 7.70 16.96
CA THR A 232 -5.78 7.49 15.64
C THR A 232 -4.95 6.21 15.66
N SER A 233 -5.10 5.32 14.66
CA SER A 233 -4.28 4.10 14.53
C SER A 233 -4.11 3.69 13.07
N ILE A 234 -3.30 2.67 12.80
CA ILE A 234 -3.08 2.10 11.44
C ILE A 234 -4.15 1.11 11.02
N ASP A 235 -4.84 0.50 11.98
CA ASP A 235 -5.85 -0.50 11.73
C ASP A 235 -6.99 -0.42 12.76
N TYR A 236 -8.18 -0.83 12.33
CA TYR A 236 -9.40 -0.77 13.14
C TYR A 236 -9.33 -1.65 14.39
N LYS A 237 -8.72 -2.83 14.28
CA LYS A 237 -8.67 -3.80 15.37
C LYS A 237 -7.85 -3.25 16.54
N THR A 238 -6.70 -2.65 16.26
CA THR A 238 -5.85 -2.00 17.27
C THR A 238 -6.55 -0.77 17.87
N ALA A 239 -7.17 0.07 17.04
CA ALA A 239 -7.89 1.25 17.51
C ALA A 239 -9.06 0.88 18.44
N GLU A 240 -9.86 -0.12 18.07
CA GLU A 240 -11.03 -0.56 18.85
C GLU A 240 -10.62 -1.20 20.17
N LYS A 241 -9.59 -2.06 20.16
CA LYS A 241 -9.02 -2.65 21.38
C LYS A 241 -8.52 -1.57 22.33
N TYR A 242 -7.90 -0.52 21.78
CA TYR A 242 -7.42 0.59 22.58
C TYR A 242 -8.55 1.47 23.11
N LEU A 243 -9.58 1.77 22.31
CA LEU A 243 -10.78 2.48 22.76
C LEU A 243 -11.43 1.75 23.94
N LYS A 244 -11.61 0.43 23.84
CA LYS A 244 -12.17 -0.38 24.93
C LYS A 244 -11.36 -0.23 26.23
N LYS A 245 -10.03 -0.25 26.14
CA LYS A 245 -9.15 -0.04 27.31
C LYS A 245 -9.32 1.36 27.91
N VAL A 246 -9.44 2.38 27.07
CA VAL A 246 -9.68 3.78 27.49
C VAL A 246 -11.04 3.89 28.18
N LEU A 247 -12.11 3.34 27.61
CA LEU A 247 -13.46 3.39 28.20
C LEU A 247 -13.54 2.65 29.54
N ASN A 248 -12.96 1.45 29.64
CA ASN A 248 -12.87 0.74 30.92
C ASN A 248 -12.12 1.56 31.99
N THR A 249 -11.11 2.33 31.58
CA THR A 249 -10.38 3.23 32.49
C THR A 249 -11.24 4.42 32.89
N ALA A 250 -12.00 5.00 31.96
CA ALA A 250 -12.94 6.08 32.23
C ALA A 250 -14.00 5.65 33.28
N GLU A 251 -14.63 4.49 33.12
CA GLU A 251 -15.62 3.96 34.07
C GLU A 251 -15.06 3.81 35.49
N ARG A 252 -13.80 3.38 35.62
CA ARG A 252 -13.12 3.30 36.92
C ARG A 252 -12.87 4.69 37.51
N LEU A 253 -12.38 5.63 36.70
CA LEU A 253 -12.08 7.00 37.14
C LEU A 253 -13.33 7.78 37.54
N VAL A 254 -14.47 7.54 36.87
CA VAL A 254 -15.76 8.13 37.23
C VAL A 254 -16.15 7.79 38.67
N LYS A 255 -15.97 6.52 39.07
CA LYS A 255 -16.22 6.06 40.44
C LYS A 255 -15.19 6.61 41.42
N GLU A 256 -13.90 6.58 41.06
CA GLU A 256 -12.79 7.06 41.90
C GLU A 256 -12.90 8.56 42.23
N LEU A 257 -13.29 9.38 41.25
CA LEU A 257 -13.38 10.84 41.38
C LEU A 257 -14.78 11.33 41.78
N GLY A 258 -15.75 10.43 41.91
CA GLY A 258 -17.14 10.77 42.25
C GLY A 258 -17.78 11.72 41.23
N LEU A 259 -17.76 11.33 39.94
CA LEU A 259 -18.42 12.08 38.86
C LEU A 259 -19.83 11.50 38.63
N GLU A 260 -20.85 12.36 38.59
CA GLU A 260 -22.25 11.92 38.67
C GLU A 260 -22.83 11.49 37.32
N ASN A 261 -22.55 12.24 36.25
CA ASN A 261 -23.05 11.90 34.91
C ASN A 261 -21.89 11.57 33.99
N TYR A 262 -21.78 10.30 33.57
CA TYR A 262 -20.84 9.83 32.55
C TYR A 262 -21.59 9.11 31.43
N SER A 263 -21.33 9.50 30.19
CA SER A 263 -21.77 8.75 29.02
C SER A 263 -20.74 8.83 27.90
N PHE A 264 -20.65 7.78 27.09
CA PHE A 264 -19.88 7.78 25.86
C PHE A 264 -20.79 7.52 24.67
N THR A 265 -20.64 8.33 23.62
CA THR A 265 -21.37 8.17 22.36
C THR A 265 -20.39 8.18 21.21
N ARG A 266 -20.36 7.09 20.43
CA ARG A 266 -19.53 7.01 19.22
C ARG A 266 -20.13 7.88 18.13
N THR A 267 -19.32 8.73 17.51
CA THR A 267 -19.80 9.69 16.50
C THR A 267 -19.39 9.26 15.10
N GLU A 268 -18.12 8.90 14.89
CA GLU A 268 -17.58 8.64 13.55
C GLU A 268 -16.45 7.61 13.54
N VAL A 269 -16.39 6.84 12.45
CA VAL A 269 -15.21 6.06 12.04
C VAL A 269 -14.82 6.56 10.66
N GLY A 270 -13.65 7.17 10.54
CA GLY A 270 -13.19 7.80 9.30
C GLY A 270 -11.73 7.50 9.00
N ARG A 271 -11.28 7.83 7.77
CA ARG A 271 -9.85 7.90 7.46
C ARG A 271 -9.27 9.14 8.13
N ALA A 272 -8.07 8.99 8.70
CA ALA A 272 -7.35 10.06 9.38
C ALA A 272 -6.84 11.11 8.41
#